data_AF-A0AA37MJD4-F1
#
_entry.id   AF-A0AA37MJD4-F1
#
_cell.length_a   1.000
_cell.length_b   1.000
_cell.length_c   1.000
_cell.angle_alpha   90.00
_cell.angle_beta   90.00
_cell.angle_gamma   90.00
#
_symmetry.space_group_name_H-M   'P 1'
#
loop_
_entity.id
_entity.type
_entity.pdbx_description
1 polymer ?
#
loop_
_entity_poly.entity_id
_entity_poly.type
_entity_poly.pdbx_seq_one_letter_code
_entity_poly.pdbx_strand_id
1 'polypeptide(L)'
;MALPLSTFAQTQIFYESFNENSGTGGNDDAWTGSIANNNSVKTDNEGWELTKAYGASQCLKFGANSSLGSAVTPAINGVKDTTWVSFRAGAWANDSKTLKISASSGTLEQTSVELGDATWKTYTIKLIGASNGVKITFAAAQKSKNRFFLDDVTLTVDGEAAGSTDPSTDNPTTGDQTDEAVTASVKSISEWNELADGTIAQLYIADSENARVIAVEDDQATLKNDKGDVLIMRGFTKNPTMKVQQHVAGYIIGKKNFQDGLSVLDGIKKTSTYLLLIADPVTESNVETAILQIEAVSRSHQGYFFDLNGVNRGTNQALLPAGVYILNGNKITIK
;
A
#
# COMPACT_ATOMS: atom_id res chain seq x y z
N MET A 1 21.60 32.34 -9.72
CA MET A 1 22.07 30.96 -9.93
C MET A 1 21.36 30.11 -8.88
N ALA A 2 20.26 29.45 -9.25
CA ALA A 2 19.54 28.59 -8.33
C ALA A 2 20.29 27.25 -8.27
N LEU A 3 20.68 26.82 -7.07
CA LEU A 3 21.21 25.49 -6.85
C LEU A 3 20.11 24.47 -7.20
N PRO A 4 20.40 23.39 -7.94
CA PRO A 4 19.41 22.34 -8.14
C PRO A 4 19.08 21.74 -6.78
N LEU A 5 17.80 21.76 -6.43
CA LEU A 5 17.26 21.06 -5.27
C LEU A 5 17.34 19.56 -5.59
N SER A 6 18.39 18.90 -5.15
CA SER A 6 18.52 17.44 -5.27
C SER A 6 17.60 16.82 -4.22
N THR A 7 16.44 16.36 -4.65
CA THR A 7 15.52 15.57 -3.82
C THR A 7 15.93 14.10 -3.95
N PHE A 8 16.54 13.53 -2.92
CA PHE A 8 16.79 12.10 -2.86
C PHE A 8 15.46 11.37 -2.62
N ALA A 9 15.09 10.44 -3.50
CA ALA A 9 13.91 9.58 -3.30
C ALA A 9 14.20 8.62 -2.14
N GLN A 10 13.32 8.49 -1.15
CA GLN A 10 13.54 7.56 -0.03
C GLN A 10 13.24 6.12 -0.44
N THR A 11 14.15 5.20 -0.14
CA THR A 11 14.01 3.75 -0.35
C THR A 11 13.59 3.07 0.95
N GLN A 12 12.53 2.26 0.91
CA GLN A 12 12.11 1.44 2.05
C GLN A 12 12.98 0.20 2.18
N ILE A 13 13.58 -0.01 3.36
CA ILE A 13 14.45 -1.15 3.66
C ILE A 13 13.83 -2.12 4.66
N PHE A 14 12.76 -1.72 5.33
CA PHE A 14 11.98 -2.57 6.24
C PHE A 14 10.54 -2.05 6.33
N TYR A 15 9.56 -2.96 6.40
CA TYR A 15 8.16 -2.62 6.67
C TYR A 15 7.46 -3.77 7.40
N GLU A 16 6.71 -3.43 8.43
CA GLU A 16 5.85 -4.33 9.20
C GLU A 16 4.49 -3.66 9.42
N SER A 17 3.45 -4.27 8.86
CA SER A 17 2.07 -3.81 8.90
C SER A 17 1.23 -4.50 9.97
N PHE A 18 1.62 -5.68 10.46
CA PHE A 18 0.82 -6.50 11.37
C PHE A 18 -0.63 -6.78 10.92
N ASN A 19 -0.96 -6.61 9.63
CA ASN A 19 -2.33 -6.66 9.11
C ASN A 19 -2.97 -8.06 9.18
N GLU A 20 -2.18 -9.11 9.36
CA GLU A 20 -2.71 -10.46 9.52
C GLU A 20 -3.37 -10.72 10.89
N ASN A 21 -3.28 -9.78 11.84
CA ASN A 21 -3.93 -9.89 13.15
C ASN A 21 -5.42 -9.52 13.06
N SER A 22 -6.29 -10.46 13.42
CA SER A 22 -7.75 -10.31 13.33
C SER A 22 -8.42 -10.09 14.70
N GLY A 23 -7.73 -9.43 15.63
CA GLY A 23 -8.24 -9.13 16.98
C GLY A 23 -9.12 -7.87 17.02
N THR A 24 -9.39 -7.39 18.23
CA THR A 24 -10.03 -6.09 18.47
C THR A 24 -9.07 -5.14 19.16
N GLY A 25 -9.20 -3.85 18.87
CA GLY A 25 -8.38 -2.77 19.42
C GLY A 25 -7.49 -2.07 18.40
N GLY A 26 -7.23 -0.78 18.62
CA GLY A 26 -6.36 0.04 17.76
C GLY A 26 -7.09 0.49 16.49
N ASN A 27 -6.96 -0.27 15.39
CA ASN A 27 -7.48 0.15 14.07
C ASN A 27 -9.01 0.05 13.92
N ASP A 28 -9.72 -0.51 14.90
CA ASP A 28 -11.19 -0.50 15.01
C ASP A 28 -11.70 0.60 15.98
N ASP A 29 -10.84 1.57 16.31
CA ASP A 29 -11.07 2.65 17.29
C ASP A 29 -11.43 2.17 18.71
N ALA A 30 -11.15 0.91 19.05
CA ALA A 30 -11.27 0.41 20.40
C ALA A 30 -9.93 0.55 21.16
N TRP A 31 -9.95 1.28 22.28
CA TRP A 31 -8.74 1.59 23.05
C TRP A 31 -8.80 1.12 24.51
N THR A 32 -9.90 0.49 24.90
CA THR A 32 -10.14 0.00 26.25
C THR A 32 -11.13 -1.17 26.30
N GLY A 33 -11.30 -1.75 27.48
CA GLY A 33 -12.23 -2.86 27.71
C GLY A 33 -11.61 -4.23 27.46
N SER A 34 -12.44 -5.20 27.08
CA SER A 34 -12.04 -6.59 26.84
C SER A 34 -11.64 -6.81 25.38
N ILE A 35 -10.52 -6.20 24.98
CA ILE A 35 -9.98 -6.20 23.62
C ILE A 35 -8.52 -6.62 23.61
N ALA A 36 -7.98 -6.97 22.44
CA ALA A 36 -6.58 -7.34 22.24
C ALA A 36 -6.10 -8.42 23.24
N ASN A 37 -6.86 -9.52 23.31
CA ASN A 37 -6.61 -10.67 24.19
C ASN A 37 -5.97 -11.86 23.44
N ASN A 38 -5.68 -11.72 22.14
CA ASN A 38 -5.12 -12.81 21.34
C ASN A 38 -3.61 -12.90 21.52
N ASN A 39 -3.11 -13.97 22.13
CA ASN A 39 -1.67 -14.17 22.33
C ASN A 39 -0.97 -14.82 21.12
N SER A 40 -1.73 -15.29 20.13
CA SER A 40 -1.20 -15.82 18.86
C SER A 40 -1.06 -14.66 17.88
N VAL A 41 0.02 -13.90 18.07
CA VAL A 41 0.35 -12.73 17.25
C VAL A 41 0.96 -13.16 15.92
N LYS A 42 0.71 -12.38 14.88
CA LYS A 42 1.33 -12.54 13.57
C LYS A 42 2.15 -11.31 13.22
N THR A 43 3.26 -11.53 12.53
CA THR A 43 4.14 -10.49 12.01
C THR A 43 4.43 -10.79 10.55
N ASP A 44 4.59 -9.74 9.76
CA ASP A 44 4.91 -9.86 8.34
C ASP A 44 6.33 -10.39 8.16
N ASN A 45 7.25 -9.93 9.01
CA ASN A 45 8.64 -10.37 9.01
C ASN A 45 8.89 -11.36 10.16
N GLU A 46 9.66 -12.41 9.92
CA GLU A 46 10.08 -13.32 10.99
C GLU A 46 11.19 -12.72 11.87
N GLY A 47 11.27 -13.16 13.14
CA GLY A 47 12.38 -12.82 14.05
C GLY A 47 12.11 -11.65 15.00
N TRP A 48 10.87 -11.18 15.12
CA TRP A 48 10.49 -10.23 16.15
C TRP A 48 10.62 -10.84 17.56
N GLU A 49 11.22 -10.09 18.49
CA GLU A 49 11.24 -10.46 19.91
C GLU A 49 10.14 -9.67 20.62
N LEU A 50 9.05 -10.36 20.97
CA LEU A 50 7.83 -9.74 21.48
C LEU A 50 7.61 -10.09 22.96
N THR A 51 7.44 -9.06 23.80
CA THR A 51 7.11 -9.22 25.22
C THR A 51 5.72 -8.65 25.49
N LYS A 52 4.84 -9.49 26.06
CA LYS A 52 3.44 -9.13 26.37
C LYS A 52 2.72 -8.52 25.16
N ALA A 53 2.89 -9.14 23.99
CA ALA A 53 2.23 -8.75 22.75
C ALA A 53 0.91 -9.50 22.58
N TYR A 54 -0.06 -8.82 21.99
CA TYR A 54 -1.39 -9.35 21.74
C TYR A 54 -1.92 -8.83 20.40
N GLY A 55 -2.46 -9.72 19.58
CA GLY A 55 -3.06 -9.39 18.29
C GLY A 55 -4.32 -8.57 18.51
N ALA A 56 -4.36 -7.40 17.89
CA ALA A 56 -5.49 -6.49 17.88
C ALA A 56 -6.05 -6.38 16.45
N SER A 57 -6.88 -5.36 16.16
CA SER A 57 -7.43 -5.17 14.81
C SER A 57 -6.31 -4.69 13.90
N GLN A 58 -5.76 -5.59 13.06
CA GLN A 58 -4.69 -5.29 12.09
C GLN A 58 -3.48 -4.55 12.69
N CYS A 59 -3.18 -4.78 13.96
CA CYS A 59 -2.06 -4.19 14.69
C CYS A 59 -1.73 -5.04 15.93
N LEU A 60 -0.72 -4.65 16.69
CA LEU A 60 -0.37 -5.30 17.95
C LEU A 60 -0.52 -4.37 19.16
N LYS A 61 -1.06 -4.90 20.26
CA LYS A 61 -1.05 -4.28 21.58
C LYS A 61 0.06 -4.87 22.45
N PHE A 62 0.81 -4.01 23.12
CA PHE A 62 1.87 -4.40 24.06
C PHE A 62 1.52 -4.06 25.51
N GLY A 63 1.98 -4.91 26.41
CA GLY A 63 1.85 -4.75 27.86
C GLY A 63 0.51 -5.23 28.41
N ALA A 64 0.42 -5.20 29.74
CA ALA A 64 -0.80 -5.47 30.49
C ALA A 64 -0.93 -4.46 31.64
N ASN A 65 -2.03 -4.51 32.40
CA ASN A 65 -2.28 -3.57 33.50
C ASN A 65 -1.11 -3.46 34.51
N SER A 66 -0.36 -4.56 34.70
CA SER A 66 0.78 -4.66 35.63
C SER A 66 2.00 -5.35 35.01
N SER A 67 2.12 -5.38 33.68
CA SER A 67 3.29 -5.93 32.99
C SER A 67 3.76 -5.03 31.87
N LEU A 68 5.08 -4.80 31.82
CA LEU A 68 5.73 -4.07 30.74
C LEU A 68 5.61 -4.88 29.43
N GLY A 69 5.37 -4.18 28.33
CA GLY A 69 5.43 -4.74 26.98
C GLY A 69 6.50 -4.08 26.13
N SER A 70 7.02 -4.85 25.18
CA SER A 70 8.01 -4.37 24.21
C SER A 70 7.97 -5.17 22.91
N ALA A 71 8.42 -4.53 21.85
CA ALA A 71 8.66 -5.12 20.54
C ALA A 71 10.10 -4.81 20.11
N VAL A 72 10.87 -5.82 19.74
CA VAL A 72 12.17 -5.65 19.10
C VAL A 72 12.08 -6.18 17.69
N THR A 73 12.43 -5.35 16.71
CA THR A 73 12.47 -5.75 15.30
C THR A 73 13.42 -6.93 15.09
N PRO A 74 13.26 -7.69 14.00
CA PRO A 74 14.34 -8.49 13.44
C PRO A 74 15.59 -7.63 13.14
N ALA A 75 16.71 -8.28 12.80
CA ALA A 75 17.91 -7.58 12.37
C ALA A 75 17.68 -6.95 10.99
N ILE A 76 17.84 -5.63 10.87
CA ILE A 76 17.59 -4.86 9.64
C ILE A 76 18.91 -4.50 8.97
N ASN A 77 19.00 -4.77 7.68
CA ASN A 77 20.15 -4.46 6.83
C ASN A 77 19.77 -3.37 5.81
N GLY A 78 20.76 -2.80 5.12
CA GLY A 78 20.55 -1.76 4.12
C GLY A 78 20.47 -0.35 4.70
N VAL A 79 20.78 -0.17 5.98
CA VAL A 79 20.88 1.14 6.62
C VAL A 79 21.99 1.98 6.00
N LYS A 80 21.79 3.29 5.98
CA LYS A 80 22.76 4.30 5.54
C LYS A 80 23.09 5.26 6.69
N ASP A 81 24.04 6.16 6.45
CA ASP A 81 24.47 7.18 7.44
C ASP A 81 23.29 7.91 8.08
N THR A 82 22.26 8.21 7.27
CA THR A 82 20.94 8.64 7.74
C THR A 82 19.89 7.61 7.32
N THR A 83 19.18 7.08 8.32
CA THR A 83 18.03 6.19 8.16
C THR A 83 16.86 6.80 8.93
N TRP A 84 15.64 6.71 8.40
CA TRP A 84 14.43 7.19 9.06
C TRP A 84 13.63 6.02 9.59
N VAL A 85 13.30 6.05 10.87
CA VAL A 85 12.42 5.07 11.54
C VAL A 85 11.05 5.70 11.68
N SER A 86 10.05 5.15 10.99
CA SER A 86 8.66 5.59 11.08
C SER A 86 7.77 4.52 11.68
N PHE A 87 6.76 4.91 12.46
CA PHE A 87 5.81 3.98 13.08
C PHE A 87 4.54 4.71 13.53
N ARG A 88 3.43 3.99 13.66
CA ARG A 88 2.22 4.45 14.35
C ARG A 88 2.15 3.86 15.74
N ALA A 89 1.81 4.69 16.72
CA ALA A 89 1.57 4.24 18.08
C ALA A 89 0.49 5.07 18.77
N GLY A 90 -0.25 4.42 19.67
CA GLY A 90 -1.25 5.06 20.53
C GLY A 90 -1.32 4.40 21.89
N ALA A 91 -1.58 5.17 22.94
CA ALA A 91 -1.71 4.64 24.29
C ALA A 91 -3.09 3.99 24.47
N TRP A 92 -3.13 2.93 25.27
CA TRP A 92 -4.39 2.47 25.84
C TRP A 92 -5.06 3.61 26.62
N ALA A 93 -6.38 3.70 26.58
CA ALA A 93 -7.11 4.82 27.17
C ALA A 93 -6.77 5.00 28.67
N ASN A 94 -6.35 6.21 29.05
CA ASN A 94 -5.95 6.59 30.42
C ASN A 94 -4.69 5.87 30.98
N ASP A 95 -3.94 5.14 30.15
CA ASP A 95 -2.61 4.67 30.52
C ASP A 95 -1.57 5.80 30.29
N SER A 96 -0.36 5.58 30.77
CA SER A 96 0.80 6.42 30.48
C SER A 96 1.07 6.49 28.98
N LYS A 97 1.41 7.69 28.54
CA LYS A 97 1.63 8.02 27.12
C LYS A 97 3.09 7.97 26.71
N THR A 98 4.01 7.50 27.54
CA THR A 98 5.43 7.47 27.18
C THR A 98 5.78 6.15 26.52
N LEU A 99 6.30 6.22 25.29
CA LEU A 99 6.93 5.10 24.60
C LEU A 99 8.44 5.37 24.51
N LYS A 100 9.26 4.40 24.90
CA LYS A 100 10.72 4.45 24.73
C LYS A 100 11.11 3.77 23.43
N ILE A 101 12.07 4.37 22.73
CA ILE A 101 12.65 3.84 21.50
C ILE A 101 14.17 3.76 21.67
N SER A 102 14.77 2.62 21.32
CA SER A 102 16.22 2.45 21.29
C SER A 102 16.65 1.66 20.05
N ALA A 103 17.89 1.88 19.62
CA ALA A 103 18.52 1.11 18.56
C ALA A 103 19.72 0.33 19.12
N SER A 104 19.97 -0.88 18.60
CA SER A 104 21.14 -1.69 18.99
C SER A 104 22.47 -1.12 18.47
N SER A 105 22.42 -0.25 17.46
CA SER A 105 23.55 0.48 16.91
C SER A 105 23.09 1.82 16.34
N GLY A 106 24.01 2.79 16.24
CA GLY A 106 23.69 4.16 15.85
C GLY A 106 23.01 4.97 16.96
N THR A 107 22.64 6.20 16.62
CA THR A 107 22.01 7.15 17.55
C THR A 107 20.66 7.61 17.01
N LEU A 108 19.61 7.46 17.81
CA LEU A 108 18.30 8.04 17.52
C LEU A 108 18.26 9.51 17.97
N GLU A 109 17.69 10.38 17.15
CA GLU A 109 17.46 11.80 17.51
C GLU A 109 16.52 11.95 18.72
N GLN A 110 15.63 10.97 18.90
CA GLN A 110 14.73 10.89 20.04
C GLN A 110 14.69 9.45 20.56
N THR A 111 14.81 9.28 21.87
CA THR A 111 14.74 7.97 22.55
C THR A 111 13.41 7.75 23.28
N SER A 112 12.49 8.71 23.17
CA SER A 112 11.12 8.59 23.65
C SER A 112 10.18 9.51 22.90
N VAL A 113 8.91 9.10 22.78
CA VAL A 113 7.83 9.94 22.24
C VAL A 113 6.62 9.94 23.19
N GLU A 114 5.79 10.97 23.07
CA GLU A 114 4.50 11.06 23.74
C GLU A 114 3.36 10.58 22.82
N LEU A 115 2.75 9.46 23.19
CA LEU A 115 1.60 8.81 22.56
C LEU A 115 0.33 9.67 22.59
N GLY A 116 -0.56 9.45 21.63
CA GLY A 116 -1.95 9.89 21.74
C GLY A 116 -2.68 9.10 22.83
N ASP A 117 -3.56 9.74 23.58
CA ASP A 117 -4.45 9.03 24.52
C ASP A 117 -5.62 8.45 23.73
N ALA A 118 -5.74 7.13 23.68
CA ALA A 118 -6.79 6.44 22.92
C ALA A 118 -6.89 6.92 21.46
N THR A 119 -5.76 7.20 20.83
CA THR A 119 -5.70 7.65 19.44
C THR A 119 -4.32 7.37 18.84
N TRP A 120 -4.28 7.11 17.54
CA TRP A 120 -3.05 6.92 16.79
C TRP A 120 -2.31 8.24 16.58
N LYS A 121 -0.98 8.17 16.64
CA LYS A 121 -0.08 9.19 16.10
C LYS A 121 1.01 8.51 15.27
N THR A 122 1.46 9.19 14.23
CA THR A 122 2.61 8.79 13.43
C THR A 122 3.87 9.50 13.93
N TYR A 123 4.96 8.75 14.04
CA TYR A 123 6.26 9.24 14.45
C TYR A 123 7.27 8.95 13.36
N THR A 124 8.20 9.87 13.15
CA THR A 124 9.37 9.70 12.29
C THR A 124 10.60 10.17 13.06
N ILE A 125 11.54 9.27 13.29
CA ILE A 125 12.75 9.52 14.08
C ILE A 125 13.96 9.23 13.20
N LYS A 126 14.91 10.18 13.19
CA LYS A 126 16.18 9.97 12.50
C LYS A 126 17.08 9.03 13.30
N LEU A 127 17.64 8.03 12.62
CA LEU A 127 18.68 7.13 13.09
C LEU A 127 19.98 7.45 12.32
N ILE A 128 21.02 7.81 13.05
CA ILE A 128 22.31 8.25 12.48
C ILE A 128 23.39 7.22 12.79
N GLY A 129 24.16 6.83 11.77
CA GLY A 129 25.34 6.00 11.91
C GLY A 129 25.07 4.57 12.40
N ALA A 130 23.90 4.01 12.08
CA ALA A 130 23.60 2.61 12.38
C ALA A 130 24.40 1.66 11.48
N SER A 131 24.73 0.49 12.01
CA SER A 131 25.36 -0.59 11.26
C SER A 131 24.31 -1.59 10.77
N ASN A 132 24.62 -2.33 9.70
CA ASN A 132 23.80 -3.46 9.25
C ASN A 132 23.58 -4.46 10.39
N GLY A 133 22.38 -5.02 10.45
CA GLY A 133 21.90 -5.86 11.54
C GLY A 133 21.35 -5.06 12.73
N VAL A 134 21.06 -3.77 12.55
CA VAL A 134 20.45 -2.94 13.60
C VAL A 134 19.07 -3.49 13.97
N LYS A 135 18.74 -3.43 15.26
CA LYS A 135 17.42 -3.73 15.81
C LYS A 135 16.85 -2.48 16.46
N ILE A 136 15.57 -2.20 16.21
CA ILE A 136 14.83 -1.13 16.87
C ILE A 136 13.96 -1.74 17.96
N THR A 137 13.97 -1.16 19.15
CA THR A 137 13.15 -1.57 20.28
C THR A 137 12.12 -0.49 20.59
N PHE A 138 10.86 -0.88 20.69
CA PHE A 138 9.75 -0.08 21.19
C PHE A 138 9.31 -0.65 22.53
N ALA A 139 9.36 0.13 23.60
CA ALA A 139 9.07 -0.38 24.95
C ALA A 139 8.23 0.61 25.76
N ALA A 140 7.30 0.07 26.54
CA ALA A 140 6.61 0.85 27.55
C ALA A 140 7.63 1.42 28.56
N ALA A 141 7.42 2.66 29.01
CA ALA A 141 8.34 3.33 29.92
C ALA A 141 8.25 2.81 31.36
N GLN A 142 7.12 2.20 31.73
CA GLN A 142 6.85 1.64 33.06
C GLN A 142 6.03 0.35 33.01
N LYS A 143 6.10 -0.42 34.10
CA LYS A 143 5.49 -1.75 34.21
C LYS A 143 3.96 -1.73 34.26
N SER A 144 3.37 -0.72 34.89
CA SER A 144 1.93 -0.65 35.13
C SER A 144 1.32 0.49 34.34
N LYS A 145 0.12 0.27 33.80
CA LYS A 145 -0.65 1.28 33.05
C LYS A 145 0.19 2.01 31.99
N ASN A 146 0.87 1.26 31.12
CA ASN A 146 1.58 1.83 29.98
C ASN A 146 1.44 0.88 28.78
N ARG A 147 0.22 0.40 28.55
CA ARG A 147 -0.09 -0.36 27.33
C ARG A 147 -0.09 0.59 26.14
N PHE A 148 0.39 0.09 25.02
CA PHE A 148 0.39 0.82 23.76
C PHE A 148 0.02 -0.11 22.62
N PHE A 149 -0.55 0.45 21.57
CA PHE A 149 -0.69 -0.18 20.27
C PHE A 149 0.46 0.29 19.37
N LEU A 150 0.95 -0.60 18.50
CA LEU A 150 2.02 -0.34 17.55
C LEU A 150 1.59 -0.85 16.18
N ASP A 151 1.85 -0.05 15.15
CA ASP A 151 1.53 -0.38 13.78
C ASP A 151 2.46 0.32 12.77
N ASP A 152 2.46 -0.16 11.52
CA ASP A 152 3.17 0.41 10.36
C ASP A 152 4.65 0.79 10.63
N VAL A 153 5.43 -0.15 11.18
CA VAL A 153 6.85 0.08 11.46
C VAL A 153 7.65 0.03 10.16
N THR A 154 8.27 1.14 9.79
CA THR A 154 9.00 1.32 8.53
C THR A 154 10.40 1.86 8.78
N LEU A 155 11.40 1.34 8.07
CA LEU A 155 12.69 2.02 7.93
C LEU A 155 12.92 2.43 6.49
N THR A 156 13.30 3.69 6.27
CA THR A 156 13.67 4.21 4.96
C THR A 156 15.06 4.85 4.97
N VAL A 157 15.73 4.85 3.83
CA VAL A 157 17.01 5.52 3.62
C VAL A 157 16.90 6.44 2.41
N ASP A 158 17.75 7.46 2.32
CA ASP A 158 17.83 8.24 1.09
C ASP A 158 18.37 7.33 -0.02
N GLY A 159 17.65 7.28 -1.14
CA GLY A 159 17.99 6.45 -2.29
C GLY A 159 19.20 6.99 -3.04
N GLU A 160 20.00 6.08 -3.60
CA GLU A 160 21.10 6.45 -4.48
C GLU A 160 20.54 6.92 -5.84
N ALA A 161 21.18 7.92 -6.44
CA ALA A 161 20.88 8.30 -7.82
C ALA A 161 21.21 7.10 -8.72
N ALA A 162 20.21 6.60 -9.45
CA ALA A 162 20.36 5.40 -10.28
C ALA A 162 21.46 5.57 -11.34
N GLY A 163 22.60 4.92 -11.12
CA GLY A 163 23.59 4.61 -12.15
C GLY A 163 23.20 3.29 -12.84
N SER A 164 23.07 3.35 -14.16
CA SER A 164 22.79 2.21 -15.05
C SER A 164 23.87 1.12 -15.00
N THR A 165 23.50 -0.17 -14.97
CA THR A 165 23.89 -1.24 -15.94
C THR A 165 23.34 -2.64 -15.58
N ASP A 166 22.50 -3.18 -16.49
CA ASP A 166 22.44 -4.52 -17.17
C ASP A 166 22.89 -5.86 -16.49
N PRO A 167 22.44 -7.07 -16.94
CA PRO A 167 21.76 -8.05 -16.09
C PRO A 167 22.42 -9.45 -16.10
N SER A 168 21.75 -10.42 -15.46
CA SER A 168 21.89 -11.89 -15.54
C SER A 168 22.66 -12.58 -14.41
N THR A 169 21.96 -13.50 -13.72
CA THR A 169 22.18 -14.95 -13.86
C THR A 169 21.05 -15.77 -13.20
N ASP A 170 20.48 -16.68 -13.99
CA ASP A 170 19.47 -17.71 -13.68
C ASP A 170 19.90 -18.72 -12.57
N ASN A 171 18.94 -19.27 -11.81
CA ASN A 171 18.29 -20.60 -11.97
C ASN A 171 17.59 -21.08 -10.66
N PRO A 172 16.68 -22.10 -10.63
CA PRO A 172 15.37 -22.00 -9.97
C PRO A 172 15.13 -23.11 -8.91
N THR A 173 14.11 -23.00 -8.04
CA THR A 173 13.20 -24.12 -7.69
C THR A 173 12.03 -23.68 -6.78
N THR A 174 10.82 -23.84 -7.33
CA THR A 174 9.55 -24.30 -6.74
C THR A 174 9.25 -24.14 -5.24
N GLY A 175 8.22 -23.33 -4.95
CA GLY A 175 7.03 -23.84 -4.26
C GLY A 175 6.84 -23.48 -2.79
N ASP A 176 6.70 -22.20 -2.46
CA ASP A 176 5.91 -21.68 -1.33
C ASP A 176 5.61 -20.20 -1.62
N GLN A 177 4.44 -19.66 -1.24
CA GLN A 177 4.10 -18.24 -1.49
C GLN A 177 4.87 -17.37 -0.49
N THR A 178 6.17 -17.23 -0.75
CA THR A 178 7.12 -16.37 -0.05
C THR A 178 6.80 -14.89 -0.29
N ASP A 179 7.14 -14.03 0.67
CA ASP A 179 7.16 -12.57 0.52
C ASP A 179 7.85 -12.15 -0.79
N GLU A 180 7.04 -11.92 -1.84
CA GLU A 180 7.59 -11.63 -3.14
C GLU A 180 8.45 -10.34 -3.05
N ALA A 181 9.70 -10.40 -3.51
CA ALA A 181 10.63 -9.29 -3.43
C ALA A 181 10.17 -8.16 -4.35
N VAL A 182 10.34 -6.90 -3.92
CA VAL A 182 10.11 -5.75 -4.80
C VAL A 182 11.26 -5.75 -5.82
N THR A 183 10.94 -5.95 -7.09
CA THR A 183 11.90 -6.11 -8.18
C THR A 183 12.10 -4.85 -9.01
N ALA A 184 11.26 -3.83 -8.82
CA ALA A 184 11.36 -2.55 -9.53
C ALA A 184 10.87 -1.36 -8.69
N SER A 185 11.30 -0.16 -9.07
CA SER A 185 10.79 1.10 -8.53
C SER A 185 10.56 2.07 -9.69
N VAL A 186 9.35 2.63 -9.77
CA VAL A 186 8.93 3.58 -10.82
C VAL A 186 8.38 4.85 -10.18
N LYS A 187 8.53 5.97 -10.87
CA LYS A 187 8.29 7.33 -10.34
C LYS A 187 7.09 8.04 -10.93
N SER A 188 6.32 7.33 -11.76
CA SER A 188 5.07 7.84 -12.31
C SER A 188 4.11 6.73 -12.71
N ILE A 189 2.83 7.08 -12.87
CA ILE A 189 1.82 6.18 -13.42
C ILE A 189 2.18 5.78 -14.87
N SER A 190 2.78 6.68 -15.64
CA SER A 190 3.26 6.40 -17.00
C SER A 190 4.34 5.32 -17.01
N GLU A 191 5.35 5.43 -16.16
CA GLU A 191 6.39 4.39 -16.01
C GLU A 191 5.82 3.06 -15.50
N TRP A 192 4.81 3.10 -14.62
CA TRP A 192 4.11 1.88 -14.19
C TRP A 192 3.40 1.19 -15.36
N ASN A 193 2.79 1.96 -16.26
CA ASN A 193 2.09 1.44 -17.43
C ASN A 193 3.02 0.70 -18.40
N GLU A 194 4.32 1.02 -18.38
CA GLU A 194 5.35 0.39 -19.20
C GLU A 194 5.95 -0.87 -18.56
N LEU A 195 5.68 -1.14 -17.28
CA LEU A 195 6.16 -2.36 -16.61
C LEU A 195 5.52 -3.61 -17.21
N ALA A 196 6.32 -4.67 -17.32
CA ALA A 196 5.82 -5.98 -17.71
C ALA A 196 4.85 -6.53 -16.64
N ASP A 197 3.78 -7.19 -17.09
CA ASP A 197 2.86 -7.87 -16.18
C ASP A 197 3.57 -8.92 -15.32
N GLY A 198 3.15 -9.02 -14.07
CA GLY A 198 3.79 -9.83 -13.04
C GLY A 198 4.95 -9.15 -12.30
N THR A 199 5.43 -7.99 -12.77
CA THR A 199 6.47 -7.21 -12.06
C THR A 199 5.96 -6.74 -10.71
N ILE A 200 6.77 -6.87 -9.67
CA ILE A 200 6.43 -6.38 -8.34
C ILE A 200 7.22 -5.11 -8.11
N ALA A 201 6.51 -4.00 -8.00
CA ALA A 201 7.14 -2.71 -8.02
C ALA A 201 6.61 -1.80 -6.91
N GLN A 202 7.49 -0.93 -6.44
CA GLN A 202 7.11 0.26 -5.72
C GLN A 202 6.82 1.37 -6.73
N LEU A 203 5.59 1.89 -6.73
CA LEU A 203 5.18 3.07 -7.47
C LEU A 203 5.24 4.29 -6.55
N TYR A 204 5.94 5.33 -6.99
CA TYR A 204 5.80 6.69 -6.45
C TYR A 204 4.89 7.52 -7.37
N ILE A 205 3.75 7.95 -6.83
CA ILE A 205 2.83 8.90 -7.47
C ILE A 205 3.24 10.28 -7.00
N ALA A 206 3.93 11.04 -7.85
CA ALA A 206 4.37 12.39 -7.49
C ALA A 206 3.18 13.33 -7.33
N ASP A 207 3.24 14.25 -6.36
CA ASP A 207 2.24 15.32 -6.18
C ASP A 207 2.00 16.12 -7.49
N SER A 208 3.08 16.35 -8.24
CA SER A 208 3.04 17.01 -9.55
C SER A 208 2.31 16.22 -10.65
N GLU A 209 2.00 14.94 -10.45
CA GLU A 209 1.14 14.19 -11.38
C GLU A 209 -0.33 14.58 -11.24
N ASN A 210 -0.72 15.26 -10.16
CA ASN A 210 -2.11 15.65 -9.91
C ASN A 210 -3.08 14.46 -10.05
N ALA A 211 -2.66 13.27 -9.60
CA ALA A 211 -3.44 12.05 -9.73
C ALA A 211 -4.68 12.12 -8.85
N ARG A 212 -5.85 11.80 -9.41
CA ARG A 212 -7.12 11.85 -8.70
C ARG A 212 -7.86 10.54 -8.74
N VAL A 213 -8.56 10.26 -7.64
CA VAL A 213 -9.55 9.18 -7.57
C VAL A 213 -10.74 9.53 -8.46
N ILE A 214 -10.96 8.76 -9.53
CA ILE A 214 -12.10 8.93 -10.46
C ILE A 214 -13.20 7.88 -10.26
N ALA A 215 -12.89 6.76 -9.61
CA ALA A 215 -13.85 5.73 -9.25
C ALA A 215 -13.40 4.99 -7.98
N VAL A 216 -14.37 4.52 -7.19
CA VAL A 216 -14.17 3.71 -5.99
C VAL A 216 -15.24 2.62 -5.95
N GLU A 217 -14.83 1.36 -5.86
CA GLU A 217 -15.69 0.17 -5.68
C GLU A 217 -15.13 -0.66 -4.53
N ASP A 218 -15.89 -1.48 -3.81
CA ASP A 218 -15.53 -2.18 -2.55
C ASP A 218 -14.02 -2.30 -2.21
N ASP A 219 -13.21 -3.01 -3.00
CA ASP A 219 -11.76 -3.20 -2.79
C ASP A 219 -10.85 -2.51 -3.83
N GLN A 220 -11.40 -1.59 -4.63
CA GLN A 220 -10.71 -0.94 -5.74
C GLN A 220 -10.80 0.59 -5.70
N ALA A 221 -9.80 1.24 -6.29
CA ALA A 221 -9.85 2.66 -6.62
C ALA A 221 -9.14 2.90 -7.95
N THR A 222 -9.74 3.73 -8.80
CA THR A 222 -9.17 4.11 -10.09
C THR A 222 -8.62 5.52 -10.01
N LEU A 223 -7.35 5.68 -10.35
CA LEU A 223 -6.66 6.96 -10.41
C LEU A 223 -6.50 7.42 -11.85
N LYS A 224 -6.55 8.74 -12.06
CA LYS A 224 -6.18 9.38 -13.32
C LYS A 224 -5.34 10.62 -13.05
N ASN A 225 -4.19 10.74 -13.73
CA ASN A 225 -3.34 11.93 -13.67
C ASN A 225 -3.76 12.98 -14.73
N ASP A 226 -3.17 14.17 -14.67
CA ASP A 226 -3.46 15.27 -15.61
C ASP A 226 -3.01 14.99 -17.06
N LYS A 227 -2.04 14.10 -17.24
CA LYS A 227 -1.58 13.59 -18.55
C LYS A 227 -2.55 12.59 -19.19
N GLY A 228 -3.50 12.06 -18.41
CA GLY A 228 -4.51 11.12 -18.87
C GLY A 228 -4.16 9.65 -18.64
N ASP A 229 -3.04 9.34 -17.99
CA ASP A 229 -2.70 7.99 -17.57
C ASP A 229 -3.68 7.50 -16.50
N VAL A 230 -4.07 6.24 -16.58
CA VAL A 230 -5.04 5.61 -15.69
C VAL A 230 -4.42 4.40 -14.99
N LEU A 231 -4.67 4.29 -13.69
CA LEU A 231 -4.24 3.16 -12.86
C LEU A 231 -5.43 2.64 -12.04
N ILE A 232 -5.71 1.35 -12.13
CA ILE A 232 -6.61 0.66 -11.20
C ILE A 232 -5.76 0.10 -10.08
N MET A 233 -6.05 0.46 -8.84
CA MET A 233 -5.54 -0.23 -7.67
C MET A 233 -6.64 -1.18 -7.18
N ARG A 234 -6.30 -2.41 -6.78
CA ARG A 234 -7.27 -3.33 -6.15
C ARG A 234 -6.62 -4.28 -5.14
N GLY A 235 -7.43 -4.93 -4.30
CA GLY A 235 -6.95 -5.92 -3.34
C GLY A 235 -6.21 -5.32 -2.14
N PHE A 236 -6.55 -4.10 -1.75
CA PHE A 236 -6.00 -3.42 -0.57
C PHE A 236 -7.10 -2.96 0.38
N THR A 237 -6.82 -2.98 1.69
CA THR A 237 -7.71 -2.39 2.69
C THR A 237 -7.61 -0.88 2.59
N LYS A 238 -8.71 -0.21 2.23
CA LYS A 238 -8.77 1.25 2.08
C LYS A 238 -8.67 1.94 3.44
N ASN A 239 -7.45 2.21 3.89
CA ASN A 239 -7.21 2.95 5.12
C ASN A 239 -6.03 3.92 4.91
N PRO A 240 -6.28 5.25 4.84
CA PRO A 240 -7.58 5.90 4.96
C PRO A 240 -8.50 5.65 3.75
N THR A 241 -9.82 5.76 3.95
CA THR A 241 -10.83 5.54 2.90
C THR A 241 -10.72 6.58 1.79
N MET A 242 -10.57 6.13 0.54
CA MET A 242 -10.59 7.00 -0.65
C MET A 242 -12.02 7.39 -1.06
N LYS A 243 -12.18 8.63 -1.52
CA LYS A 243 -13.41 9.17 -2.13
C LYS A 243 -13.09 9.72 -3.51
N VAL A 244 -14.07 9.66 -4.40
CA VAL A 244 -13.99 10.28 -5.74
C VAL A 244 -13.64 11.78 -5.58
N GLN A 245 -12.81 12.29 -6.49
CA GLN A 245 -12.22 13.63 -6.55
C GLN A 245 -11.06 13.91 -5.60
N GLN A 246 -10.70 13.00 -4.71
CA GLN A 246 -9.53 13.20 -3.86
C GLN A 246 -8.25 13.08 -4.67
N HIS A 247 -7.27 13.92 -4.35
CA HIS A 247 -5.92 13.79 -4.86
C HIS A 247 -5.19 12.67 -4.15
N VAL A 248 -4.32 12.00 -4.88
CA VAL A 248 -3.49 10.91 -4.39
C VAL A 248 -2.04 11.17 -4.80
N ALA A 249 -1.16 11.19 -3.81
CA ALA A 249 0.28 11.23 -4.01
C ALA A 249 0.96 10.31 -3.00
N GLY A 250 2.20 9.88 -3.25
CA GLY A 250 2.97 9.05 -2.33
C GLY A 250 3.29 7.67 -2.90
N TYR A 251 3.56 6.70 -2.03
CA TYR A 251 4.06 5.39 -2.43
C TYR A 251 3.01 4.31 -2.29
N ILE A 252 3.04 3.34 -3.21
CA ILE A 252 2.29 2.09 -3.09
C ILE A 252 3.12 0.95 -3.68
N ILE A 253 3.05 -0.22 -3.07
CA ILE A 253 3.68 -1.43 -3.59
C ILE A 253 2.57 -2.34 -4.09
N GLY A 254 2.79 -2.97 -5.24
CA GLY A 254 1.90 -4.03 -5.71
C GLY A 254 2.51 -4.77 -6.89
N LYS A 255 1.71 -5.69 -7.41
CA LYS A 255 2.05 -6.46 -8.59
C LYS A 255 1.39 -5.83 -9.81
N LYS A 256 2.20 -5.51 -10.81
CA LYS A 256 1.74 -5.01 -12.10
C LYS A 256 0.92 -6.08 -12.79
N ASN A 257 -0.24 -5.70 -13.29
CA ASN A 257 -1.08 -6.53 -14.14
C ASN A 257 -1.78 -5.65 -15.18
N PHE A 258 -2.47 -6.25 -16.13
CA PHE A 258 -3.21 -5.54 -17.16
C PHE A 258 -4.58 -6.18 -17.37
N GLN A 259 -5.63 -5.36 -17.34
CA GLN A 259 -7.01 -5.84 -17.49
C GLN A 259 -7.84 -4.83 -18.26
N ASP A 260 -8.60 -5.32 -19.24
CA ASP A 260 -9.56 -4.52 -20.02
C ASP A 260 -8.98 -3.23 -20.63
N GLY A 261 -7.70 -3.27 -21.02
CA GLY A 261 -6.99 -2.13 -21.62
C GLY A 261 -6.39 -1.15 -20.62
N LEU A 262 -6.46 -1.44 -19.32
CA LEU A 262 -5.97 -0.59 -18.23
C LEU A 262 -4.90 -1.30 -17.40
N SER A 263 -3.92 -0.54 -16.94
CA SER A 263 -2.95 -1.02 -15.96
C SER A 263 -3.59 -1.20 -14.59
N VAL A 264 -3.24 -2.32 -13.97
CA VAL A 264 -3.71 -2.70 -12.64
C VAL A 264 -2.51 -2.85 -11.71
N LEU A 265 -2.66 -2.37 -10.48
CA LEU A 265 -1.84 -2.68 -9.32
C LEU A 265 -2.65 -3.64 -8.45
N ASP A 266 -2.25 -4.91 -8.48
CA ASP A 266 -2.78 -5.96 -7.63
C ASP A 266 -2.11 -5.88 -6.25
N GLY A 267 -2.94 -5.79 -5.21
CA GLY A 267 -2.49 -5.84 -3.83
C GLY A 267 -1.77 -7.14 -3.51
N ILE A 268 -0.64 -7.01 -2.83
CA ILE A 268 0.14 -8.10 -2.24
C ILE A 268 0.22 -7.88 -0.73
N LYS A 269 0.82 -8.82 0.01
CA LYS A 269 0.99 -8.70 1.47
C LYS A 269 1.65 -7.38 1.92
N LYS A 270 2.57 -6.84 1.11
CA LYS A 270 3.28 -5.57 1.35
C LYS A 270 2.52 -4.31 0.90
N THR A 271 1.33 -4.44 0.31
CA THR A 271 0.55 -3.29 -0.17
C THR A 271 -0.08 -2.54 0.99
N SER A 272 0.18 -1.24 1.08
CA SER A 272 -0.39 -0.35 2.09
C SER A 272 -0.72 1.01 1.50
N THR A 273 -1.92 1.53 1.79
CA THR A 273 -2.35 2.87 1.36
C THR A 273 -1.93 3.97 2.32
N TYR A 274 -1.28 3.67 3.45
CA TYR A 274 -0.84 4.67 4.42
C TYR A 274 0.35 5.51 3.95
N LEU A 275 1.08 5.03 2.94
CA LEU A 275 2.10 5.81 2.25
C LEU A 275 1.51 6.70 1.15
N LEU A 276 0.18 6.72 1.00
CA LEU A 276 -0.53 7.65 0.15
C LEU A 276 -1.05 8.85 0.98
N LEU A 277 -0.71 10.04 0.52
CA LEU A 277 -1.41 11.27 0.87
C LEU A 277 -2.71 11.32 0.06
N ILE A 278 -3.84 11.33 0.75
CA ILE A 278 -5.17 11.44 0.16
C ILE A 278 -5.79 12.74 0.66
N ALA A 279 -6.04 13.68 -0.24
CA ALA A 279 -6.51 15.02 0.12
C ALA A 279 -7.79 15.39 -0.63
N ASP A 280 -8.72 16.05 0.07
CA ASP A 280 -9.88 16.66 -0.56
C ASP A 280 -9.42 17.78 -1.53
N PRO A 281 -10.12 17.97 -2.66
CA PRO A 281 -9.80 19.04 -3.61
C PRO A 281 -10.01 20.41 -2.94
N VAL A 282 -9.05 21.33 -3.10
CA VAL A 282 -9.07 22.62 -2.39
C VAL A 282 -9.76 23.70 -3.22
N THR A 283 -9.50 23.83 -4.53
CA THR A 283 -10.04 24.90 -5.41
C THR A 283 -9.93 24.62 -6.92
N GLU A 284 -10.43 23.49 -7.41
CA GLU A 284 -10.34 23.15 -8.85
C GLU A 284 -11.61 22.52 -9.40
N SER A 285 -11.77 22.58 -10.73
CA SER A 285 -12.91 21.95 -11.41
C SER A 285 -12.85 20.44 -11.22
N ASN A 286 -14.02 19.83 -11.07
CA ASN A 286 -14.12 18.39 -11.00
C ASN A 286 -13.44 17.77 -12.23
N VAL A 287 -12.54 16.81 -12.00
CA VAL A 287 -12.19 15.86 -13.06
C VAL A 287 -13.44 15.01 -13.28
N GLU A 288 -14.19 15.36 -14.32
CA GLU A 288 -15.32 14.54 -14.73
C GLU A 288 -14.82 13.13 -15.04
N THR A 289 -15.62 12.15 -14.65
CA THR A 289 -15.54 10.82 -15.19
C THR A 289 -15.67 10.98 -16.71
N ALA A 290 -14.55 11.00 -17.43
CA ALA A 290 -14.51 10.23 -18.65
C ALA A 290 -14.71 8.80 -18.15
N ILE A 291 -15.97 8.41 -17.96
CA ILE A 291 -16.33 7.01 -17.92
C ILE A 291 -15.63 6.52 -19.19
N LEU A 292 -14.60 5.69 -19.02
CA LEU A 292 -14.47 4.59 -19.95
C LEU A 292 -15.82 3.92 -19.81
N GLN A 293 -16.74 4.32 -20.69
CA GLN A 293 -17.88 3.51 -21.00
C GLN A 293 -17.24 2.25 -21.57
N ILE A 294 -16.91 1.32 -20.68
CA ILE A 294 -17.56 0.04 -20.85
C ILE A 294 -19.03 0.38 -20.72
N GLU A 295 -19.65 0.72 -21.86
CA GLU A 295 -21.08 0.68 -21.93
C GLU A 295 -21.43 -0.74 -21.49
N ALA A 296 -21.96 -0.90 -20.27
CA ALA A 296 -23.14 -1.73 -20.18
C ALA A 296 -24.14 -1.05 -21.12
N VAL A 297 -24.10 -1.47 -22.40
CA VAL A 297 -25.07 -1.06 -23.40
C VAL A 297 -26.40 -1.64 -22.94
N SER A 298 -27.09 -0.92 -22.06
CA SER A 298 -28.55 -0.91 -22.05
C SER A 298 -29.03 0.14 -23.06
N ARG A 299 -28.48 0.09 -24.28
CA ARG A 299 -29.24 0.45 -25.48
C ARG A 299 -29.61 -0.86 -26.14
N SER A 300 -30.90 -1.13 -26.24
CA SER A 300 -31.44 -2.35 -26.83
C SER A 300 -30.91 -2.57 -28.25
N HIS A 301 -29.82 -3.34 -28.40
CA HIS A 301 -29.37 -3.92 -29.67
C HIS A 301 -29.92 -5.35 -29.87
N GLN A 302 -30.97 -5.70 -29.13
CA GLN A 302 -31.73 -6.93 -29.32
C GLN A 302 -32.15 -7.03 -30.78
N GLY A 303 -31.60 -8.00 -31.51
CA GLY A 303 -31.94 -8.24 -32.93
C GLY A 303 -30.93 -7.76 -33.98
N TYR A 304 -29.81 -7.12 -33.62
CA TYR A 304 -28.76 -6.72 -34.58
C TYR A 304 -27.65 -7.77 -34.71
N PHE A 305 -27.22 -8.03 -35.94
CA PHE A 305 -26.08 -8.90 -36.25
C PHE A 305 -24.79 -8.08 -36.36
N PHE A 306 -23.74 -8.53 -35.68
CA PHE A 306 -22.40 -7.94 -35.76
C PHE A 306 -21.43 -8.94 -36.38
N ASP A 307 -20.47 -8.48 -37.20
CA ASP A 307 -19.37 -9.35 -37.62
C ASP A 307 -18.30 -9.49 -36.53
N LEU A 308 -17.29 -10.34 -36.77
CA LEU A 308 -16.22 -10.62 -35.80
C LEU A 308 -15.28 -9.44 -35.54
N ASN A 309 -15.37 -8.37 -36.34
CA ASN A 309 -14.64 -7.11 -36.11
C ASN A 309 -15.52 -6.09 -35.36
N GLY A 310 -16.70 -6.48 -34.89
CA GLY A 310 -17.61 -5.63 -34.12
C GLY A 310 -18.45 -4.66 -34.96
N VAL A 311 -18.50 -4.83 -36.29
CA VAL A 311 -19.28 -3.94 -37.18
C VAL A 311 -20.74 -4.41 -37.26
N ASN A 312 -21.70 -3.52 -37.01
CA ASN A 312 -23.14 -3.80 -37.18
C ASN A 312 -23.48 -4.02 -38.65
N ARG A 313 -24.13 -5.15 -38.96
CA ARG A 313 -24.53 -5.56 -40.31
C ARG A 313 -26.06 -5.54 -40.53
N GLY A 314 -26.82 -5.01 -39.59
CA GLY A 314 -28.28 -4.87 -39.65
C GLY A 314 -29.03 -5.95 -38.87
N THR A 315 -30.35 -6.03 -39.04
CA THR A 315 -31.24 -6.92 -38.25
C THR A 315 -31.80 -8.12 -39.04
N ASN A 316 -31.60 -8.17 -40.36
CA ASN A 316 -32.20 -9.19 -41.22
C ASN A 316 -31.14 -10.21 -41.68
N GLN A 317 -31.20 -11.41 -41.12
CA GLN A 317 -30.27 -12.50 -41.42
C GLN A 317 -30.23 -12.86 -42.92
N ALA A 318 -31.34 -12.74 -43.64
CA ALA A 318 -31.43 -13.14 -45.05
C ALA A 318 -30.67 -12.20 -46.01
N LEU A 319 -30.26 -11.02 -45.53
CA LEU A 319 -29.51 -10.02 -46.31
C LEU A 319 -28.01 -10.06 -46.01
N LEU A 320 -27.57 -10.92 -45.10
CA LEU A 320 -26.17 -11.05 -44.71
C LEU A 320 -25.44 -12.05 -45.60
N PRO A 321 -24.21 -11.75 -46.03
CA PRO A 321 -23.34 -12.72 -46.70
C PRO A 321 -23.09 -13.96 -45.82
N ALA A 322 -22.64 -15.06 -46.44
CA ALA A 322 -22.16 -16.23 -45.70
C ALA A 322 -20.99 -15.84 -44.79
N GLY A 323 -21.04 -16.26 -43.52
CA GLY A 323 -20.09 -15.80 -42.51
C GLY A 323 -20.50 -16.09 -41.07
N VAL A 324 -19.64 -15.68 -40.13
CA VAL A 324 -19.88 -15.80 -38.70
C VAL A 324 -20.25 -14.44 -38.12
N TYR A 325 -21.37 -14.39 -37.41
CA TYR A 325 -21.92 -13.19 -36.81
C TYR A 325 -22.23 -13.40 -35.33
N ILE A 326 -22.39 -12.29 -34.61
CA ILE A 326 -22.79 -12.25 -33.21
C ILE A 326 -24.18 -11.61 -33.15
N LEU A 327 -25.15 -12.30 -32.54
CA LEU A 327 -26.51 -11.82 -32.30
C LEU A 327 -26.88 -12.09 -30.83
N ASN A 328 -27.24 -11.04 -30.08
CA ASN A 328 -27.63 -11.14 -28.68
C ASN A 328 -26.62 -11.93 -27.81
N GLY A 329 -25.32 -11.75 -28.07
CA GLY A 329 -24.24 -12.46 -27.37
C GLY A 329 -23.99 -13.90 -27.84
N ASN A 330 -24.69 -14.39 -28.86
CA ASN A 330 -24.54 -15.74 -29.39
C ASN A 330 -23.90 -15.74 -30.78
N LYS A 331 -23.07 -16.74 -31.05
CA LYS A 331 -22.47 -16.98 -32.37
C LYS A 331 -23.52 -17.56 -33.33
N ILE A 332 -23.73 -16.90 -34.47
CA ILE A 332 -24.57 -17.36 -35.58
C ILE A 332 -23.68 -17.61 -36.79
N THR A 333 -23.88 -18.74 -37.47
CA THR A 333 -23.17 -19.06 -38.72
C THR A 333 -24.17 -19.10 -39.87
N ILE A 334 -23.98 -18.23 -40.85
CA ILE A 334 -24.77 -18.18 -42.08
C ILE A 334 -23.96 -18.90 -43.15
N LYS A 335 -24.57 -19.93 -43.74
CA LYS A 335 -23.96 -20.74 -44.81
C LYS A 335 -24.28 -20.16 -46.18
#